data_AF-A0A933I733-F1
#
_entry.id   AF-A0A933I733-F1
#
_cell.length_a   1.000
_cell.length_b   1.000
_cell.length_c   1.000
_cell.angle_alpha   90.00
_cell.angle_beta   90.00
_cell.angle_gamma   90.00
#
_symmetry.space_group_name_H-M   'P 1'
#
loop_
_entity.id
_entity.type
_entity.pdbx_description
1 polymer ?
#
loop_
_entity_poly.entity_id
_entity_poly.type
_entity_poly.pdbx_seq_one_letter_code
_entity_poly.pdbx_strand_id
1 'polypeptide(L)' 'MPETETKEKVSSTVKTTNCANCNKSLKRVKWYYRNGKYYCNKKCWKAFQKKG' A
#
# COMPACT_ATOMS: atom_id res chain seq x y z
N MET A 1 -19.21 -13.10 -36.90
CA MET A 1 -19.26 -11.67 -36.51
C MET A 1 -18.35 -11.52 -35.30
N PRO A 2 -17.28 -10.71 -35.37
CA PRO A 2 -16.29 -10.55 -34.29
C PRO A 2 -16.51 -9.22 -33.56
N GLU A 3 -16.94 -9.25 -32.30
CA GLU A 3 -16.94 -8.07 -31.41
C GLU A 3 -16.62 -8.55 -29.97
N THR A 4 -15.36 -8.39 -29.53
CA THR A 4 -14.89 -7.27 -28.69
C THR A 4 -14.96 -7.61 -27.20
N GLU A 5 -13.90 -8.28 -26.75
CA GLU A 5 -13.07 -7.97 -25.58
C GLU A 5 -13.68 -7.02 -24.52
N THR A 6 -14.37 -7.58 -23.53
CA THR A 6 -14.71 -6.85 -22.30
C THR A 6 -13.56 -6.95 -21.30
N LYS A 7 -12.59 -6.06 -21.49
CA LYS A 7 -11.99 -5.19 -20.48
C LYS A 7 -12.08 -5.70 -19.03
N GLU A 8 -11.04 -6.43 -18.66
CA GLU A 8 -10.36 -6.43 -17.36
C GLU A 8 -11.24 -6.03 -16.16
N LYS A 9 -11.75 -7.06 -15.46
CA LYS A 9 -12.04 -6.98 -14.03
C LYS A 9 -10.77 -6.53 -13.31
N VAL A 10 -10.61 -5.23 -13.11
CA VAL A 10 -9.80 -4.70 -12.02
C VAL A 10 -10.54 -5.11 -10.75
N SER A 11 -10.24 -6.33 -10.31
CA SER A 11 -10.62 -6.87 -9.01
C SER A 11 -10.24 -5.80 -8.00
N SER A 12 -11.26 -5.20 -7.41
CA SER A 12 -11.21 -4.32 -6.24
C SER A 12 -10.68 -5.11 -5.04
N THR A 13 -9.45 -5.60 -5.14
CA THR A 13 -8.61 -5.82 -3.98
C THR A 13 -8.37 -4.41 -3.47
N VAL A 14 -9.21 -3.96 -2.53
CA VAL A 14 -8.93 -2.81 -1.69
C VAL A 14 -7.52 -3.08 -1.18
N LYS A 15 -6.51 -2.47 -1.81
CA LYS A 15 -5.11 -2.74 -1.50
C LYS A 15 -4.92 -2.25 -0.09
N THR A 16 -5.08 -3.16 0.87
CA THR A 16 -4.83 -2.91 2.27
C THR A 16 -3.40 -2.43 2.29
N THR A 17 -3.23 -1.14 2.53
CA THR A 17 -1.93 -0.52 2.43
C THR A 17 -1.14 -1.06 3.61
N ASN A 18 -0.20 -1.96 3.36
CA ASN A 18 0.62 -2.54 4.41
C ASN A 18 1.78 -1.60 4.73
N CYS A 19 2.22 -1.57 5.98
CA CYS A 19 3.40 -0.84 6.39
C CYS A 19 4.65 -1.44 5.72
N ALA A 20 5.44 -0.64 5.00
CA ALA A 20 6.67 -1.08 4.36
C ALA A 20 7.76 -1.57 5.34
N ASN A 21 7.63 -1.30 6.65
CA ASN A 21 8.60 -1.72 7.66
C ASN A 21 8.17 -2.97 8.47
N CYS A 22 6.90 -3.05 8.86
CA CYS A 22 6.39 -4.14 9.71
C CYS A 22 5.31 -4.99 9.04
N ASN A 23 5.03 -4.73 7.77
CA ASN A 23 3.99 -5.38 6.97
C ASN A 23 2.58 -5.36 7.58
N LYS A 24 2.36 -4.52 8.58
CA LYS A 24 1.08 -4.41 9.27
C LYS A 24 0.06 -3.73 8.38
N SER A 25 -1.14 -4.29 8.30
CA SER A 25 -2.25 -3.72 7.54
C SER A 25 -2.65 -2.37 8.13
N LEU A 26 -2.54 -1.31 7.33
CA LEU A 26 -2.85 0.02 7.78
C LEU A 26 -4.33 0.32 7.54
N LYS A 27 -5.07 0.64 8.59
CA LYS A 27 -6.43 1.20 8.48
C LYS A 27 -6.33 2.60 7.87
N ARG A 28 -7.18 2.92 6.87
CA ARG A 28 -7.16 4.18 6.08
C ARG A 28 -6.94 5.46 6.89
N VAL A 29 -7.37 5.46 8.15
CA VAL A 29 -7.36 6.62 9.06
C VAL A 29 -5.95 7.02 9.53
N LYS A 30 -4.96 6.12 9.53
CA LYS A 30 -3.65 6.40 10.16
C LYS A 30 -2.46 5.90 9.35
N TRP A 31 -2.36 6.35 8.11
CA TRP A 31 -1.23 6.06 7.24
C TRP A 31 -0.16 7.13 7.40
N TYR A 32 1.03 6.73 7.81
CA TYR A 32 2.19 7.61 7.81
C TYR A 32 2.88 7.45 6.46
N TYR A 33 2.51 8.27 5.47
CA TYR A 33 3.12 8.23 4.14
C TYR A 33 4.39 9.08 4.09
N ARG A 34 5.48 8.51 3.57
CA ARG A 34 6.77 9.19 3.49
C ARG A 34 7.67 8.54 2.43
N ASN A 35 8.30 9.36 1.59
CA ASN A 35 9.28 8.92 0.58
C ASN A 35 8.76 7.76 -0.32
N GLY A 36 7.53 7.88 -0.84
CA GLY A 36 6.93 6.86 -1.70
C GLY A 36 6.39 5.62 -0.98
N LYS A 37 6.57 5.50 0.34
CA LYS A 37 6.21 4.32 1.13
C LYS A 37 5.20 4.63 2.23
N TYR A 38 4.38 3.64 2.57
CA TYR A 38 3.39 3.74 3.63
C TYR A 38 3.88 3.08 4.91
N TYR A 39 3.65 3.73 6.05
CA TYR A 39 4.09 3.25 7.34
C TYR A 39 2.99 3.30 8.39
N CYS A 40 3.16 2.44 9.39
CA CYS A 40 2.29 2.35 10.54
C CYS A 40 2.29 3.60 11.43
N ASN A 41 3.44 4.24 11.53
CA ASN A 41 3.70 5.43 12.34
C ASN A 41 5.08 5.99 11.96
N LYS A 42 5.45 7.13 12.57
CA LYS A 42 6.77 7.75 12.39
C LYS A 42 7.94 6.84 12.83
N LYS A 43 7.74 5.95 13.81
CA LYS A 43 8.77 5.00 14.28
C LYS A 43 9.09 3.96 13.20
N CYS A 44 8.07 3.40 12.54
CA CYS A 44 8.20 2.51 11.39
C CYS A 44 8.99 3.17 10.24
N TRP A 45 8.71 4.45 9.94
CA TRP A 45 9.47 5.18 8.91
C TRP A 45 10.92 5.43 9.31
N LYS A 46 11.19 5.85 10.56
CA LYS A 46 12.56 6.02 11.06
C LYS A 46 13.35 4.71 11.07
N ALA A 47 12.72 3.60 11.49
CA ALA A 47 13.34 2.29 11.48
C ALA A 47 13.67 1.83 10.06
N PHE A 48 12.77 2.10 9.10
CA PHE A 48 13.03 1.83 7.69
C PHE A 48 14.19 2.66 7.15
N GLN A 49 14.25 3.96 7.47
CA GLN A 49 15.36 4.83 7.05
C GLN A 49 16.70 4.46 7.68
N LYS A 50 16.72 4.00 8.94
CA LYS A 50 17.96 3.55 9.60
C LYS A 50 18.49 2.22 9.06
N LYS A 51 17.67 1.50 8.30
CA LYS A 51 18.04 0.22 7.67
C LYS A 51 18.63 0.38 6.26
N GLY A 52 18.69 1.62 5.76
CA GLY A 52 19.30 1.98 4.48
C GLY A 52 20.61 2.72 4.67
#